data_AF-A0A940XQ45-F1
#
_entry.id   AF-A0A940XQ45-F1
#
_cell.length_a   1.000
_cell.length_b   1.000
_cell.length_c   1.000
_cell.angle_alpha   90.00
_cell.angle_beta   90.00
_cell.angle_gamma   90.00
#
_symmetry.space_group_name_H-M   'P 1'
#
loop_
_entity.id
_entity.type
_entity.pdbx_description
1 polymer ?
#
loop_
_entity_poly.entity_id
_entity_poly.type
_entity_poly.pdbx_seq_one_letter_code
_entity_poly.pdbx_strand_id
1 'polypeptide(L)'
;MTSLTLPPRPPGSPPLAHAWQTLADGLLTQRLHLHLDEWRTVVAEGKALPDVPSADVSLLARRPSPLPEDDDTALMLLEGAGLGFWWELPQRYGSDARDPCGFLAHAADAAARSILAGRSKSAWSDAVTAVSGAAAWWVGFFAAIRHRGVHHVTLEPRPGPFHEQALGTAVSVVAHGMAMRVLEAALHTSDDDPAVRAAYCRAVEAGICMEPELPRLVDELAELRLVDLVSTTARWRGRFTKYAGGTGAGQVE
;
A
#
# COMPACT_ATOMS: atom_id res chain seq x y z
N MET A 1 5.75 -16.80 35.61
CA MET A 1 5.89 -16.35 34.21
C MET A 1 6.42 -17.52 33.40
N THR A 2 5.55 -18.22 32.68
CA THR A 2 5.94 -19.34 31.80
C THR A 2 6.56 -18.77 30.54
N SER A 3 7.85 -19.02 30.35
CA SER A 3 8.58 -18.68 29.12
C SER A 3 8.01 -19.53 27.99
N LEU A 4 7.26 -18.92 27.07
CA LEU A 4 6.83 -19.55 25.82
C LEU A 4 8.07 -19.79 24.96
N THR A 5 8.63 -21.00 25.06
CA THR A 5 9.69 -21.45 24.16
C THR A 5 9.04 -21.73 22.82
N LEU A 6 9.27 -20.85 21.84
CA LEU A 6 8.83 -21.09 20.47
C LEU A 6 9.57 -22.34 19.94
N PRO A 7 8.87 -23.25 19.25
CA PRO A 7 9.51 -24.41 18.65
C PRO A 7 10.58 -23.96 17.63
N PRO A 8 11.68 -24.72 17.49
CA PRO A 8 12.74 -24.39 16.55
C PRO A 8 12.19 -24.34 15.11
N ARG A 9 12.54 -23.29 14.36
CA ARG A 9 12.12 -23.17 12.96
C ARG A 9 12.81 -24.24 12.09
N PRO A 10 12.09 -24.84 11.13
CA PRO A 10 12.72 -25.70 10.14
C PRO A 10 13.81 -24.94 9.36
N PRO A 11 14.96 -25.57 9.07
CA PRO A 11 15.99 -24.96 8.25
C PRO A 11 15.41 -24.59 6.87
N GLY A 12 15.69 -23.37 6.41
CA GLY A 12 15.17 -22.83 5.15
C GLY A 12 13.81 -22.12 5.26
N SER A 13 13.19 -22.07 6.44
CA SER A 13 11.94 -21.30 6.62
C SER A 13 12.20 -19.79 6.50
N PRO A 14 11.36 -19.03 5.77
CA PRO A 14 11.52 -17.60 5.68
C PRO A 14 11.43 -16.93 7.06
N PRO A 15 12.05 -15.76 7.26
CA PRO A 15 11.85 -14.98 8.48
C PRO A 15 10.34 -14.78 8.72
N LEU A 16 9.87 -14.88 9.98
CA LEU A 16 8.45 -14.67 10.32
C LEU A 16 7.90 -13.35 9.80
N ALA A 17 8.72 -12.29 9.78
CA ALA A 17 8.35 -11.01 9.18
C ALA A 17 7.99 -11.13 7.69
N HIS A 18 8.73 -11.94 6.93
CA HIS A 18 8.44 -12.21 5.52
C HIS A 18 7.17 -13.04 5.37
N ALA A 19 6.98 -14.09 6.16
CA ALA A 19 5.76 -14.89 6.14
C ALA A 19 4.50 -14.07 6.48
N TRP A 20 4.61 -13.14 7.45
CA TRP A 20 3.54 -12.20 7.78
C TRP A 20 3.24 -11.23 6.64
N GLN A 21 4.28 -10.69 5.99
CA GLN A 21 4.14 -9.82 4.83
C GLN A 21 3.43 -10.53 3.67
N THR A 22 3.83 -11.76 3.36
CA THR A 22 3.19 -12.57 2.31
C THR A 22 1.72 -12.86 2.63
N LEU A 23 1.39 -13.17 3.88
CA LEU A 23 0.01 -13.37 4.30
C LEU A 23 -0.81 -12.08 4.13
N ALA A 24 -0.27 -10.94 4.54
CA ALA A 24 -0.92 -9.65 4.39
C ALA A 24 -1.18 -9.29 2.92
N ASP A 25 -0.17 -9.45 2.06
CA ASP A 25 -0.30 -9.26 0.61
C ASP A 25 -1.40 -10.15 0.01
N GLY A 26 -1.48 -11.41 0.46
CA GLY A 26 -2.53 -12.35 0.06
C GLY A 26 -3.94 -11.91 0.49
N LEU A 27 -4.09 -11.40 1.72
CA LEU A 27 -5.38 -10.89 2.21
C LEU A 27 -5.84 -9.64 1.46
N LEU A 28 -4.92 -8.70 1.16
CA LEU A 28 -5.23 -7.50 0.39
C LEU A 28 -5.65 -7.86 -1.05
N THR A 29 -4.92 -8.80 -1.65
CA THR A 29 -5.24 -9.36 -2.98
C THR A 29 -6.60 -10.04 -3.01
N GLN A 30 -6.92 -10.85 -2.00
CA GLN A 30 -8.21 -11.51 -1.87
C GLN A 30 -9.34 -10.49 -1.78
N ARG A 31 -9.18 -9.47 -0.92
CA ARG A 31 -10.18 -8.41 -0.74
C ARG A 31 -10.42 -7.63 -2.03
N LEU A 32 -9.36 -7.33 -2.78
CA LEU A 32 -9.52 -6.70 -4.08
C LEU A 32 -10.40 -7.54 -5.00
N HIS A 33 -10.14 -8.85 -5.12
CA HIS A 33 -10.94 -9.73 -5.98
C HIS A 33 -12.41 -9.79 -5.55
N LEU A 34 -12.68 -9.82 -4.24
CA LEU A 34 -14.04 -9.83 -3.71
C LEU A 34 -14.82 -8.55 -4.03
N HIS A 35 -14.14 -7.42 -4.23
CA HIS A 35 -14.77 -6.10 -4.42
C HIS A 35 -14.51 -5.49 -5.81
N LEU A 36 -13.95 -6.24 -6.74
CA LEU A 36 -13.52 -5.69 -8.03
C LEU A 36 -14.70 -5.20 -8.89
N ASP A 37 -15.79 -5.96 -8.96
CA ASP A 37 -16.96 -5.59 -9.77
C ASP A 37 -17.71 -4.40 -9.16
N GLU A 38 -17.75 -4.33 -7.84
CA GLU A 38 -18.26 -3.17 -7.10
C GLU A 38 -17.43 -1.93 -7.40
N TRP A 39 -16.11 -2.02 -7.29
CA TRP A 39 -15.21 -0.93 -7.61
C TRP A 39 -15.41 -0.45 -9.05
N ARG A 40 -15.49 -1.36 -10.03
CA ARG A 40 -15.77 -1.03 -11.44
C ARG A 40 -17.07 -0.26 -11.61
N THR A 41 -18.11 -0.67 -10.89
CA THR A 41 -19.42 0.00 -10.91
C THR A 41 -19.28 1.43 -10.39
N VAL A 42 -18.65 1.60 -9.22
CA VAL A 42 -18.43 2.92 -8.61
C VAL A 42 -17.62 3.84 -9.54
N VAL A 43 -16.58 3.31 -10.19
CA VAL A 43 -15.75 4.05 -11.16
C VAL A 43 -16.53 4.42 -12.43
N ALA A 44 -17.31 3.49 -12.98
CA ALA A 44 -18.09 3.73 -14.20
C ALA A 44 -19.21 4.75 -13.99
N GLU A 45 -19.80 4.77 -12.80
CA GLU A 45 -20.85 5.73 -12.45
C GLU A 45 -20.31 7.14 -12.18
N GLY A 46 -18.99 7.30 -11.97
CA GLY A 46 -18.35 8.60 -11.73
C GLY A 46 -18.95 9.36 -10.54
N LYS A 47 -19.53 8.65 -9.57
CA LYS A 47 -20.23 9.26 -8.44
C LYS A 47 -19.21 9.96 -7.55
N ALA A 48 -19.48 11.21 -7.20
CA ALA A 48 -18.74 11.85 -6.10
C ALA A 48 -18.91 10.99 -4.85
N LEU A 49 -17.80 10.67 -4.17
CA LEU A 49 -17.90 9.98 -2.89
C LEU A 49 -18.49 10.98 -1.89
N PRO A 50 -19.66 10.71 -1.29
CA PRO A 50 -20.30 11.62 -0.33
C PRO A 50 -19.41 11.92 0.88
N ASP A 51 -18.45 11.03 1.10
CA ASP A 51 -17.58 11.01 2.26
C ASP A 51 -16.16 11.53 1.97
N VAL A 52 -15.81 11.83 0.72
CA VAL A 52 -14.52 12.44 0.37
C VAL A 52 -14.83 13.72 -0.40
N PRO A 53 -15.06 14.84 0.30
CA PRO A 53 -15.50 16.08 -0.33
C PRO A 53 -14.57 16.45 -1.49
N SER A 54 -15.11 16.65 -2.69
CA SER A 54 -14.38 17.04 -3.91
C SER A 54 -13.53 15.95 -4.58
N ALA A 55 -13.47 14.72 -4.05
CA ALA A 55 -12.76 13.64 -4.73
C ALA A 55 -13.67 12.95 -5.76
N ASP A 56 -13.37 13.19 -7.02
CA ASP A 56 -13.89 12.38 -8.13
C ASP A 56 -13.31 10.97 -8.02
N VAL A 57 -14.17 9.95 -8.03
CA VAL A 57 -13.79 8.54 -8.06
C VAL A 57 -12.84 8.23 -9.21
N SER A 58 -12.97 8.94 -10.34
CA SER A 58 -12.08 8.78 -11.48
C SER A 58 -10.61 9.07 -11.12
N LEU A 59 -10.36 10.01 -10.19
CA LEU A 59 -9.03 10.35 -9.67
C LEU A 59 -8.51 9.31 -8.68
N LEU A 60 -9.40 8.72 -7.87
CA LEU A 60 -9.04 7.63 -6.95
C LEU A 60 -8.69 6.34 -7.70
N ALA A 61 -9.30 6.13 -8.85
CA ALA A 61 -9.11 4.95 -9.69
C ALA A 61 -7.93 5.06 -10.67
N ARG A 62 -7.22 6.19 -10.68
CA ARG A 62 -6.25 6.53 -11.72
C ARG A 62 -5.15 5.48 -11.84
N ARG A 63 -4.90 5.04 -13.07
CA ARG A 63 -3.78 4.15 -13.40
C ARG A 63 -2.44 4.83 -13.09
N PRO A 64 -1.51 4.16 -12.37
CA PRO A 64 -0.14 4.65 -12.22
C PRO A 64 0.58 4.74 -13.57
N SER A 65 1.50 5.69 -13.73
CA SER A 65 2.32 5.80 -14.94
C SER A 65 3.06 4.48 -15.20
N PRO A 66 2.99 3.86 -16.39
CA PRO A 66 3.63 2.59 -16.65
C PRO A 66 5.15 2.67 -16.50
N LEU A 67 5.79 1.51 -16.27
CA LEU A 67 7.23 1.40 -16.36
C LEU A 67 7.67 1.66 -17.80
N PRO A 68 8.87 2.19 -18.04
CA PRO A 68 9.43 2.30 -19.39
C PRO A 68 9.44 0.92 -20.08
N GLU A 69 9.05 0.86 -21.36
CA GLU A 69 8.85 -0.41 -22.10
C GLU A 69 10.08 -1.31 -22.17
N ASP A 70 11.29 -0.75 -21.98
CA ASP A 70 12.58 -1.47 -22.03
C ASP A 70 13.19 -1.76 -20.64
N ASP A 71 12.48 -1.49 -19.54
CA ASP A 71 13.01 -1.67 -18.18
C ASP A 71 12.58 -3.00 -17.53
N ASP A 72 12.97 -4.11 -18.18
CA ASP A 72 12.82 -5.47 -17.63
C ASP A 72 13.47 -5.59 -16.24
N THR A 73 14.50 -4.80 -15.98
CA THR A 73 15.21 -4.83 -14.69
C THR A 73 14.35 -4.26 -13.56
N ALA A 74 13.60 -3.16 -13.80
CA ALA A 74 12.65 -2.66 -12.82
C ALA A 74 11.55 -3.68 -12.53
N LEU A 75 11.03 -4.37 -13.56
CA LEU A 75 10.03 -5.41 -13.36
C LEU A 75 10.60 -6.59 -12.55
N MET A 76 11.80 -7.05 -12.86
CA MET A 76 12.50 -8.09 -12.09
C MET A 76 12.72 -7.67 -10.62
N LEU A 77 12.99 -6.38 -10.35
CA LEU A 77 13.10 -5.87 -8.98
C LEU A 77 11.75 -5.89 -8.26
N LEU A 78 10.65 -5.57 -8.95
CA LEU A 78 9.31 -5.70 -8.38
C LEU A 78 8.97 -7.15 -8.05
N GLU A 79 9.28 -8.09 -8.95
CA GLU A 79 9.09 -9.52 -8.72
C GLU A 79 9.95 -10.02 -7.55
N GLY A 80 11.23 -9.66 -7.52
CA GLY A 80 12.17 -9.98 -6.44
C GLY A 80 11.73 -9.41 -5.08
N ALA A 81 11.03 -8.27 -5.09
CA ALA A 81 10.43 -7.67 -3.90
C ALA A 81 9.07 -8.30 -3.51
N GLY A 82 8.54 -9.23 -4.30
CA GLY A 82 7.20 -9.81 -4.14
C GLY A 82 6.07 -8.82 -4.41
N LEU A 83 6.31 -7.80 -5.25
CA LEU A 83 5.40 -6.69 -5.56
C LEU A 83 4.85 -6.73 -6.98
N GLY A 84 5.10 -7.79 -7.75
CA GLY A 84 4.55 -7.93 -9.11
C GLY A 84 3.03 -7.73 -9.15
N PHE A 85 2.31 -8.41 -8.26
CA PHE A 85 0.84 -8.30 -8.17
C PHE A 85 0.36 -6.91 -7.72
N TRP A 86 1.13 -6.26 -6.85
CA TRP A 86 0.85 -4.92 -6.38
C TRP A 86 0.90 -3.89 -7.50
N TRP A 87 1.75 -4.13 -8.50
CA TRP A 87 1.92 -3.29 -9.67
C TRP A 87 0.94 -3.64 -10.80
N GLU A 88 0.82 -4.94 -11.12
CA GLU A 88 0.02 -5.43 -12.24
C GLU A 88 -1.46 -5.06 -12.12
N LEU A 89 -2.03 -5.17 -10.92
CA LEU A 89 -3.46 -4.89 -10.71
C LEU A 89 -3.84 -3.42 -10.97
N PRO A 90 -3.14 -2.41 -10.41
CA PRO A 90 -3.33 -1.02 -10.79
C PRO A 90 -3.21 -0.78 -12.29
N GLN A 91 -2.24 -1.41 -12.96
CA GLN A 91 -2.08 -1.27 -14.41
C GLN A 91 -3.28 -1.84 -15.17
N ARG A 92 -3.74 -3.02 -14.78
CA ARG A 92 -4.85 -3.72 -15.42
C ARG A 92 -6.20 -3.05 -15.21
N TYR A 93 -6.45 -2.53 -14.01
CA TYR A 93 -7.77 -2.06 -13.62
C TYR A 93 -7.89 -0.54 -13.51
N GLY A 94 -6.77 0.18 -13.39
CA GLY A 94 -6.78 1.64 -13.27
C GLY A 94 -7.45 2.35 -14.45
N SER A 95 -8.08 3.48 -14.16
CA SER A 95 -8.72 4.36 -15.13
C SER A 95 -7.68 5.26 -15.80
N ASP A 96 -7.87 5.53 -17.10
CA ASP A 96 -7.11 6.53 -17.87
C ASP A 96 -7.69 7.94 -17.68
N ALA A 97 -8.02 8.29 -16.42
CA ALA A 97 -8.65 9.57 -16.10
C ALA A 97 -7.88 10.74 -16.72
N ARG A 98 -8.60 11.65 -17.40
CA ARG A 98 -8.04 12.70 -18.24
C ARG A 98 -7.41 13.86 -17.47
N ASP A 99 -7.69 13.98 -16.18
CA ASP A 99 -7.20 15.09 -15.36
C ASP A 99 -5.82 14.75 -14.76
N PRO A 100 -4.78 15.55 -15.06
CA PRO A 100 -3.40 15.23 -14.70
C PRO A 100 -3.08 15.26 -13.19
N CYS A 101 -3.96 15.74 -12.29
CA CYS A 101 -3.56 16.09 -10.92
C CYS A 101 -4.55 15.64 -9.82
N GLY A 102 -4.58 14.33 -9.49
CA GLY A 102 -5.29 13.84 -8.30
C GLY A 102 -4.45 13.96 -7.03
N PHE A 103 -5.07 14.27 -5.88
CA PHE A 103 -4.35 14.46 -4.61
C PHE A 103 -3.59 13.20 -4.13
N LEU A 104 -4.11 11.99 -4.40
CA LEU A 104 -3.40 10.74 -4.11
C LEU A 104 -2.14 10.57 -4.97
N ALA A 105 -2.21 10.95 -6.25
CA ALA A 105 -1.06 10.94 -7.14
C ALA A 105 0.01 11.93 -6.66
N HIS A 106 -0.39 13.12 -6.19
CA HIS A 106 0.53 14.07 -5.58
C HIS A 106 1.20 13.54 -4.32
N ALA A 107 0.47 12.82 -3.46
CA ALA A 107 1.04 12.17 -2.29
C ALA A 107 2.06 11.08 -2.67
N ALA A 108 1.75 10.26 -3.68
CA ALA A 108 2.67 9.26 -4.23
C ALA A 108 3.94 9.90 -4.81
N ASP A 109 3.81 10.96 -5.60
CA ASP A 109 4.94 11.69 -6.17
C ASP A 109 5.81 12.34 -5.09
N ALA A 110 5.18 12.88 -4.03
CA ALA A 110 5.90 13.43 -2.88
C ALA A 110 6.71 12.35 -2.14
N ALA A 111 6.12 11.18 -1.90
CA ALA A 111 6.81 10.05 -1.29
C ALA A 111 7.99 9.57 -2.17
N ALA A 112 7.76 9.37 -3.46
CA ALA A 112 8.82 8.98 -4.40
C ALA A 112 9.97 9.99 -4.41
N ARG A 113 9.68 11.30 -4.51
CA ARG A 113 10.70 12.35 -4.50
C ARG A 113 11.51 12.39 -3.20
N SER A 114 10.85 12.19 -2.05
CA SER A 114 11.52 12.11 -0.75
C SER A 114 12.55 10.97 -0.72
N ILE A 115 12.17 9.80 -1.24
CA ILE A 115 13.03 8.61 -1.27
C ILE A 115 14.17 8.77 -2.28
N LEU A 116 13.86 9.27 -3.49
CA LEU A 116 14.82 9.38 -4.59
C LEU A 116 15.79 10.56 -4.45
N ALA A 117 15.40 11.62 -3.72
CA ALA A 117 16.19 12.84 -3.53
C ALA A 117 16.73 13.43 -4.84
N GLY A 118 15.89 13.47 -5.89
CA GLY A 118 16.24 14.00 -7.22
C GLY A 118 17.01 13.03 -8.14
N ARG A 119 17.27 11.79 -7.71
CA ARG A 119 17.81 10.74 -8.60
C ARG A 119 16.73 10.23 -9.55
N SER A 120 17.09 10.03 -10.80
CA SER A 120 16.24 9.46 -11.84
C SER A 120 17.10 8.62 -12.80
N LYS A 121 16.47 7.70 -13.55
CA LYS A 121 17.07 6.88 -14.62
C LYS A 121 17.89 5.66 -14.15
N SER A 122 17.32 4.89 -13.25
CA SER A 122 17.84 3.58 -12.84
C SER A 122 16.69 2.61 -12.59
N ALA A 123 16.90 1.32 -12.83
CA ALA A 123 15.84 0.33 -12.64
C ALA A 123 15.21 0.36 -11.23
N TRP A 124 16.01 0.59 -10.20
CA TRP A 124 15.50 0.71 -8.83
C TRP A 124 14.74 2.03 -8.60
N SER A 125 15.13 3.14 -9.24
CA SER A 125 14.39 4.40 -9.12
C SER A 125 13.03 4.32 -9.83
N ASP A 126 13.00 3.60 -10.94
CA ASP A 126 11.82 3.44 -11.78
C ASP A 126 10.85 2.46 -11.09
N ALA A 127 11.36 1.38 -10.48
CA ALA A 127 10.61 0.50 -9.59
C ALA A 127 10.06 1.25 -8.35
N VAL A 128 10.84 2.11 -7.70
CA VAL A 128 10.36 2.95 -6.57
C VAL A 128 9.25 3.90 -7.02
N THR A 129 9.37 4.49 -8.21
CA THR A 129 8.34 5.38 -8.77
C THR A 129 7.06 4.60 -9.07
N ALA A 130 7.19 3.41 -9.67
CA ALA A 130 6.09 2.51 -9.98
C ALA A 130 5.31 2.10 -8.71
N VAL A 131 5.99 1.62 -7.66
CA VAL A 131 5.32 1.23 -6.42
C VAL A 131 4.70 2.41 -5.68
N SER A 132 5.28 3.60 -5.78
CA SER A 132 4.69 4.81 -5.19
C SER A 132 3.37 5.16 -5.89
N GLY A 133 3.33 5.09 -7.22
CA GLY A 133 2.09 5.27 -7.98
C GLY A 133 1.06 4.17 -7.68
N ALA A 134 1.49 2.91 -7.56
CA ALA A 134 0.63 1.81 -7.16
C ALA A 134 0.01 2.03 -5.77
N ALA A 135 0.77 2.58 -4.81
CA ALA A 135 0.26 2.91 -3.48
C ALA A 135 -0.95 3.86 -3.53
N ALA A 136 -0.90 4.89 -4.39
CA ALA A 136 -2.05 5.78 -4.61
C ALA A 136 -3.28 5.01 -5.10
N TRP A 137 -3.10 4.10 -6.06
CA TRP A 137 -4.19 3.28 -6.59
C TRP A 137 -4.78 2.34 -5.53
N TRP A 138 -3.96 1.67 -4.73
CA TRP A 138 -4.45 0.75 -3.68
C TRP A 138 -5.24 1.48 -2.58
N VAL A 139 -4.79 2.67 -2.16
CA VAL A 139 -5.53 3.51 -1.22
C VAL A 139 -6.83 3.99 -1.86
N GLY A 140 -6.79 4.45 -3.12
CA GLY A 140 -7.96 4.88 -3.87
C GLY A 140 -8.99 3.77 -4.09
N PHE A 141 -8.54 2.54 -4.36
CA PHE A 141 -9.37 1.36 -4.51
C PHE A 141 -10.22 1.12 -3.26
N PHE A 142 -9.57 0.99 -2.09
CA PHE A 142 -10.30 0.75 -0.83
C PHE A 142 -11.12 1.96 -0.39
N ALA A 143 -10.67 3.18 -0.69
CA ALA A 143 -11.45 4.38 -0.43
C ALA A 143 -12.74 4.44 -1.26
N ALA A 144 -12.74 3.98 -2.51
CA ALA A 144 -13.94 3.98 -3.37
C ALA A 144 -15.02 2.98 -2.91
N ILE A 145 -14.61 1.83 -2.37
CA ILE A 145 -15.52 0.78 -1.88
C ILE A 145 -15.80 0.87 -0.37
N ARG A 146 -15.39 1.96 0.27
CA ARG A 146 -15.48 2.16 1.74
C ARG A 146 -16.88 2.07 2.31
N HIS A 147 -17.90 2.35 1.52
CA HIS A 147 -19.29 2.48 1.98
C HIS A 147 -19.88 1.14 2.45
N ARG A 148 -19.23 0.02 2.09
CA ARG A 148 -19.49 -1.33 2.62
C ARG A 148 -18.47 -1.78 3.67
N GLY A 149 -17.55 -0.91 4.02
CA GLY A 149 -16.54 -1.13 5.03
C GLY A 149 -17.10 -1.04 6.42
N VAL A 150 -16.37 -1.63 7.35
CA VAL A 150 -16.67 -1.56 8.78
C VAL A 150 -15.53 -0.88 9.52
N HIS A 151 -15.86 -0.36 10.70
CA HIS A 151 -14.87 0.18 11.61
C HIS A 151 -13.89 -0.93 12.05
N HIS A 152 -12.59 -0.66 12.05
CA HIS A 152 -11.55 -1.64 12.40
C HIS A 152 -11.63 -2.18 13.85
N VAL A 153 -12.11 -1.38 14.83
CA VAL A 153 -12.39 -1.80 16.20
C VAL A 153 -13.78 -2.41 16.39
N THR A 154 -14.85 -1.70 16.02
CA THR A 154 -16.23 -2.11 16.40
C THR A 154 -16.87 -3.07 15.40
N LEU A 155 -16.33 -3.18 14.18
CA LEU A 155 -16.91 -3.93 13.06
C LEU A 155 -18.31 -3.46 12.65
N GLU A 156 -18.71 -2.26 13.06
CA GLU A 156 -19.95 -1.61 12.64
C GLU A 156 -19.71 -0.73 11.40
N PRO A 157 -20.71 -0.51 10.54
CA PRO A 157 -20.61 0.45 9.44
C PRO A 157 -20.22 1.84 9.95
N ARG A 158 -19.24 2.50 9.32
CA ARG A 158 -18.79 3.85 9.71
C ARG A 158 -18.95 4.84 8.54
N PRO A 159 -20.10 5.53 8.41
CA PRO A 159 -20.35 6.47 7.32
C PRO A 159 -19.71 7.87 7.50
N GLY A 160 -18.67 8.01 8.34
CA GLY A 160 -18.05 9.32 8.61
C GLY A 160 -17.02 9.72 7.53
N PRO A 161 -16.95 10.98 7.09
CA PRO A 161 -16.11 11.39 5.96
C PRO A 161 -14.62 11.09 6.16
N PHE A 162 -13.88 10.82 5.08
CA PHE A 162 -12.42 10.87 5.09
C PHE A 162 -11.93 12.30 4.95
N HIS A 163 -10.85 12.58 5.68
CA HIS A 163 -10.03 13.75 5.42
C HIS A 163 -9.06 13.40 4.29
N GLU A 164 -8.97 14.23 3.24
CA GLU A 164 -7.99 14.05 2.16
C GLU A 164 -6.56 13.89 2.70
N GLN A 165 -6.23 14.62 3.77
CA GLN A 165 -4.95 14.51 4.45
C GLN A 165 -4.68 13.09 4.97
N ALA A 166 -5.67 12.42 5.56
CA ALA A 166 -5.51 11.06 6.07
C ALA A 166 -5.23 10.07 4.94
N LEU A 167 -5.92 10.21 3.81
CA LEU A 167 -5.68 9.38 2.62
C LEU A 167 -4.30 9.68 1.99
N GLY A 168 -3.88 10.95 1.93
CA GLY A 168 -2.54 11.32 1.47
C GLY A 168 -1.42 10.77 2.36
N THR A 169 -1.62 10.79 3.69
CA THR A 169 -0.71 10.14 4.64
C THR A 169 -0.71 8.63 4.45
N ALA A 170 -1.87 7.99 4.24
CA ALA A 170 -1.95 6.57 3.94
C ALA A 170 -1.16 6.19 2.67
N VAL A 171 -1.29 6.96 1.59
CA VAL A 171 -0.50 6.76 0.36
C VAL A 171 0.99 6.85 0.66
N SER A 172 1.40 7.87 1.42
CA SER A 172 2.80 8.05 1.79
C SER A 172 3.34 6.84 2.56
N VAL A 173 2.60 6.36 3.56
CA VAL A 173 2.98 5.18 4.35
C VAL A 173 3.12 3.93 3.48
N VAL A 174 2.13 3.66 2.63
CA VAL A 174 2.14 2.49 1.74
C VAL A 174 3.30 2.58 0.74
N ALA A 175 3.52 3.76 0.14
CA ALA A 175 4.61 3.99 -0.80
C ALA A 175 5.98 3.76 -0.17
N HIS A 176 6.23 4.28 1.04
CA HIS A 176 7.50 4.03 1.75
C HIS A 176 7.68 2.55 2.10
N GLY A 177 6.61 1.88 2.54
CA GLY A 177 6.62 0.44 2.83
C GLY A 177 7.01 -0.42 1.62
N MET A 178 6.38 -0.16 0.47
CA MET A 178 6.67 -0.85 -0.78
C MET A 178 8.06 -0.50 -1.32
N ALA A 179 8.46 0.78 -1.27
CA ALA A 179 9.77 1.23 -1.71
C ALA A 179 10.90 0.60 -0.88
N MET A 180 10.73 0.43 0.45
CA MET A 180 11.70 -0.31 1.26
C MET A 180 11.90 -1.74 0.75
N ARG A 181 10.84 -2.44 0.33
CA ARG A 181 10.95 -3.80 -0.23
C ARG A 181 11.69 -3.81 -1.57
N VAL A 182 11.41 -2.86 -2.45
CA VAL A 182 12.13 -2.70 -3.74
C VAL A 182 13.61 -2.43 -3.49
N LEU A 183 13.91 -1.50 -2.59
CA LEU A 183 15.29 -1.12 -2.27
C LEU A 183 16.04 -2.26 -1.57
N GLU A 184 15.37 -3.03 -0.71
CA GLU A 184 15.94 -4.27 -0.17
C GLU A 184 16.27 -5.25 -1.28
N ALA A 185 15.35 -5.52 -2.21
CA ALA A 185 15.62 -6.41 -3.35
C ALA A 185 16.81 -5.91 -4.19
N ALA A 186 16.85 -4.60 -4.48
CA ALA A 186 17.95 -3.99 -5.21
C ALA A 186 19.31 -4.11 -4.48
N LEU A 187 19.33 -4.01 -3.15
CA LEU A 187 20.55 -4.20 -2.34
C LEU A 187 21.03 -5.65 -2.32
N HIS A 188 20.15 -6.63 -2.53
CA HIS A 188 20.56 -8.04 -2.63
C HIS A 188 21.17 -8.37 -4.00
N THR A 189 20.80 -7.63 -5.05
CA THR A 189 21.25 -7.87 -6.42
C THR A 189 22.40 -6.97 -6.86
N SER A 190 22.52 -5.77 -6.29
CA SER A 190 23.53 -4.78 -6.65
C SER A 190 24.62 -4.74 -5.60
N ASP A 191 25.80 -5.25 -5.94
CA ASP A 191 26.98 -5.10 -5.09
C ASP A 191 27.33 -3.60 -4.95
N ASP A 192 27.14 -3.10 -3.74
CA ASP A 192 27.72 -1.89 -3.19
C ASP A 192 27.28 -0.52 -3.75
N ASP A 193 26.09 -0.39 -4.39
CA ASP A 193 25.59 0.93 -4.86
C ASP A 193 25.25 1.88 -3.69
N PRO A 194 26.03 2.97 -3.46
CA PRO A 194 25.77 3.92 -2.38
C PRO A 194 24.44 4.69 -2.56
N ALA A 195 23.95 4.81 -3.79
CA ALA A 195 22.69 5.45 -4.11
C ALA A 195 21.50 4.69 -3.54
N VAL A 196 21.47 3.37 -3.78
CA VAL A 196 20.42 2.46 -3.31
C VAL A 196 20.44 2.44 -1.79
N ARG A 197 21.62 2.34 -1.16
CA ARG A 197 21.74 2.42 0.30
C ARG A 197 21.19 3.73 0.86
N ALA A 198 21.57 4.87 0.27
CA ALA A 198 21.09 6.15 0.74
C ALA A 198 19.56 6.29 0.59
N ALA A 199 18.99 5.78 -0.50
CA ALA A 199 17.53 5.73 -0.69
C ALA A 199 16.86 4.81 0.33
N TYR A 200 17.44 3.63 0.59
CA TYR A 200 16.94 2.71 1.61
C TYR A 200 16.95 3.33 3.00
N CYS A 201 18.05 3.98 3.40
CA CYS A 201 18.13 4.70 4.67
C CYS A 201 17.09 5.81 4.80
N ARG A 202 16.85 6.60 3.73
CA ARG A 202 15.78 7.61 3.73
C ARG A 202 14.39 6.99 3.89
N ALA A 203 14.12 5.87 3.22
CA ALA A 203 12.85 5.18 3.36
C ALA A 203 12.64 4.62 4.77
N VAL A 204 13.69 4.08 5.40
CA VAL A 204 13.68 3.61 6.79
C VAL A 204 13.49 4.78 7.76
N GLU A 205 14.20 5.89 7.58
CA GLU A 205 14.06 7.10 8.39
C GLU A 205 12.63 7.66 8.33
N ALA A 206 12.08 7.78 7.12
CA ALA A 206 10.69 8.21 6.94
C ALA A 206 9.71 7.27 7.64
N GLY A 207 9.91 5.95 7.56
CA GLY A 207 9.13 4.96 8.29
C GLY A 207 9.15 5.21 9.81
N ILE A 208 10.35 5.39 10.39
CA ILE A 208 10.54 5.70 11.81
C ILE A 208 9.84 7.01 12.20
N CYS A 209 9.92 8.04 11.37
CA CYS A 209 9.26 9.32 11.62
C CYS A 209 7.72 9.22 11.55
N MET A 210 7.17 8.30 10.75
CA MET A 210 5.72 8.08 10.64
C MET A 210 5.14 7.19 11.75
N GLU A 211 5.96 6.35 12.40
CA GLU A 211 5.50 5.41 13.45
C GLU A 211 4.65 6.08 14.57
N PRO A 212 5.02 7.23 15.13
CA PRO A 212 4.23 7.88 16.19
C PRO A 212 2.85 8.37 15.74
N GLU A 213 2.69 8.67 14.45
CA GLU A 213 1.44 9.16 13.87
C GLU A 213 0.49 8.03 13.48
N LEU A 214 0.97 6.78 13.45
CA LEU A 214 0.20 5.64 12.98
C LEU A 214 -1.11 5.41 13.76
N PRO A 215 -1.17 5.51 15.10
CA PRO A 215 -2.43 5.36 15.83
C PRO A 215 -3.48 6.40 15.40
N ARG A 216 -3.06 7.66 15.27
CA ARG A 216 -3.94 8.74 14.80
C ARG A 216 -4.42 8.47 13.38
N LEU A 217 -3.52 8.06 12.48
CA LEU A 217 -3.87 7.70 11.11
C LEU A 217 -4.87 6.55 11.05
N VAL A 218 -4.68 5.51 11.86
CA VAL A 218 -5.60 4.35 11.94
C VAL A 218 -6.98 4.77 12.45
N ASP A 219 -7.05 5.67 13.42
CA ASP A 219 -8.31 6.21 13.93
C ASP A 219 -9.03 7.13 12.94
N GLU A 220 -8.27 7.90 12.16
CA GLU A 220 -8.77 8.79 11.11
C GLU A 220 -9.25 8.00 9.88
N LEU A 221 -8.50 6.96 9.46
CA LEU A 221 -8.91 6.04 8.40
C LEU A 221 -10.11 5.22 8.84
N ALA A 222 -10.06 4.67 10.05
CA ALA A 222 -11.13 3.93 10.71
C ALA A 222 -11.68 2.68 10.03
N GLU A 223 -11.61 2.57 8.71
CA GLU A 223 -12.15 1.53 7.87
C GLU A 223 -11.15 0.38 7.79
N LEU A 224 -11.64 -0.82 8.06
CA LEU A 224 -10.80 -2.00 8.28
C LEU A 224 -9.83 -2.29 7.14
N ARG A 225 -10.24 -2.16 5.88
CA ARG A 225 -9.41 -2.52 4.73
C ARG A 225 -8.27 -1.50 4.52
N LEU A 226 -8.54 -0.21 4.70
CA LEU A 226 -7.52 0.83 4.70
C LEU A 226 -6.56 0.72 5.89
N VAL A 227 -7.08 0.41 7.09
CA VAL A 227 -6.26 0.17 8.28
C VAL A 227 -5.34 -1.04 8.07
N ASP A 228 -5.87 -2.14 7.52
CA ASP A 228 -5.07 -3.32 7.21
C ASP A 228 -4.02 -3.03 6.13
N LEU A 229 -4.37 -2.26 5.09
CA LEU A 229 -3.42 -1.81 4.07
C LEU A 229 -2.23 -1.08 4.72
N VAL A 230 -2.49 0.00 5.46
CA VAL A 230 -1.46 0.86 6.08
C VAL A 230 -0.65 0.12 7.15
N SER A 231 -1.30 -0.70 7.98
CA SER A 231 -0.65 -1.40 9.08
C SER A 231 0.21 -2.58 8.62
N THR A 232 0.03 -3.09 7.40
CA THR A 232 0.76 -4.26 6.91
C THR A 232 1.77 -3.96 5.81
N THR A 233 1.70 -2.81 5.14
CA THR A 233 2.63 -2.45 4.05
C THR A 233 4.00 -2.00 4.52
N ALA A 234 4.10 -1.40 5.70
CA ALA A 234 5.35 -0.92 6.27
C ALA A 234 5.85 -1.84 7.41
N ARG A 235 7.17 -1.96 7.53
CA ARG A 235 7.81 -2.71 8.62
C ARG A 235 7.89 -1.86 9.87
N TRP A 236 6.79 -1.81 10.60
CA TRP A 236 6.67 -1.09 11.85
C TRP A 236 7.38 -1.79 13.01
N ARG A 237 8.10 -1.02 13.83
CA ARG A 237 8.71 -1.51 15.07
C ARG A 237 7.69 -1.42 16.21
N GLY A 238 6.95 -2.51 16.48
CA GLY A 238 5.95 -2.46 17.55
C GLY A 238 5.22 -3.77 17.83
N ARG A 239 4.43 -3.77 18.92
CA ARG A 239 3.48 -4.82 19.26
C ARG A 239 2.21 -4.62 18.44
N PHE A 240 1.94 -5.55 17.53
CA PHE A 240 0.66 -5.65 16.85
C PHE A 240 -0.30 -6.48 17.71
N THR A 241 -1.48 -5.94 17.97
CA THR A 241 -2.53 -6.66 18.67
C THR A 241 -3.31 -7.49 17.65
N LYS A 242 -3.61 -8.74 18.02
CA LYS A 242 -4.39 -9.67 17.21
C LYS A 242 -5.74 -9.06 16.82
N TYR A 243 -6.13 -9.31 15.58
CA TYR A 243 -7.48 -9.14 15.06
C TYR A 243 -8.56 -9.73 15.99
N ALA A 244 -9.51 -8.91 16.42
CA ALA A 244 -10.77 -9.32 17.01
C ALA A 244 -11.87 -9.18 15.95
N GLY A 245 -11.89 -10.09 14.99
CA GLY A 245 -12.99 -10.18 14.02
C GLY A 245 -13.19 -11.61 13.57
N GLY A 246 -14.45 -12.05 13.67
CA GLY A 246 -14.87 -13.35 13.16
C GLY A 246 -14.63 -13.42 11.66
N THR A 247 -14.27 -14.60 11.19
CA THR A 247 -14.28 -14.93 9.78
C THR A 247 -15.57 -14.42 9.14
N GLY A 248 -15.48 -13.54 8.15
CA GLY A 248 -16.56 -13.21 7.21
C GLY A 248 -17.03 -14.40 6.36
N ALA A 249 -16.81 -15.63 6.83
CA ALA A 249 -17.42 -16.86 6.34
C ALA A 249 -18.83 -17.08 6.93
N GLY A 250 -19.39 -16.09 7.64
CA GLY A 250 -20.70 -16.18 8.27
C GLY A 250 -21.42 -14.85 8.30
N GLN A 251 -21.72 -14.30 7.12
CA GLN A 251 -23.00 -13.64 6.78
C GLN A 251 -23.07 -13.60 5.25
N VAL A 252 -23.37 -14.76 4.70
CA VAL A 252 -24.05 -14.86 3.40
C VAL A 252 -25.53 -14.97 3.78
N GLU A 253 -26.31 -13.99 3.32
CA GLU A 253 -27.75 -13.74 3.54
C GLU A 253 -28.17 -13.05 4.85
#